data_AF-A0A520GA24-F1
#
_entry.id   AF-A0A520GA24-F1
#
_cell.length_a   1.000
_cell.length_b   1.000
_cell.length_c   1.000
_cell.angle_alpha   90.00
_cell.angle_beta   90.00
_cell.angle_gamma   90.00
#
_symmetry.space_group_name_H-M   'P 1'
#
loop_
_entity.id
_entity.type
_entity.pdbx_description
1 polymer ?
#
loop_
_entity_poly.entity_id
_entity_poly.type
_entity_poly.pdbx_seq_one_letter_code
_entity_poly.pdbx_strand_id
1 'polypeptide(L)'
;RPHYRALSQWLAEGRIGEVVQAQMNFLTSGLIADAEGKLPALVRQPFLASLDRALVMEILIHHVDTLRFLLGDLTLMHARIGHGSAAVRGEDRAFACFETAAGAPVALMANLAVHGRAPAPPDRLTLIGTRGTIELVGDVLRCAGEQPCELRFDLAAGYLQSYASTIAHFIDCLQGGRDFETAPADNLRTLGLVEAIYASGGTQVKDR
;
A
#
# COMPACT_ATOMS: atom_id res chain seq x y z
N ARG A 1 -4.15 -6.11 8.35
CA ARG A 1 -5.57 -5.66 8.41
C ARG A 1 -6.48 -6.78 7.92
N PRO A 2 -7.74 -6.93 8.40
CA PRO A 2 -8.61 -8.07 8.07
C PRO A 2 -8.90 -8.27 6.58
N HIS A 3 -9.14 -7.19 5.82
CA HIS A 3 -9.38 -7.29 4.38
C HIS A 3 -8.17 -7.85 3.61
N TYR A 4 -6.94 -7.48 3.99
CA TYR A 4 -5.73 -8.06 3.38
C TYR A 4 -5.51 -9.53 3.79
N ARG A 5 -5.93 -9.93 5.00
CA ARG A 5 -5.91 -11.34 5.42
C ARG A 5 -6.89 -12.18 4.60
N ALA A 6 -8.13 -11.70 4.43
CA ALA A 6 -9.13 -12.36 3.59
C ALA A 6 -8.69 -12.44 2.12
N LEU A 7 -8.08 -11.37 1.60
CA LEU A 7 -7.51 -11.36 0.26
C LEU A 7 -6.41 -12.41 0.11
N SER A 8 -5.44 -12.44 1.03
CA SER A 8 -4.36 -13.42 1.04
C SER A 8 -4.89 -14.85 1.10
N GLN A 9 -5.93 -15.10 1.90
CA GLN A 9 -6.60 -16.39 1.95
C GLN A 9 -7.20 -16.78 0.59
N TRP A 10 -7.90 -15.87 -0.10
CA TRP A 10 -8.47 -16.16 -1.42
C TRP A 10 -7.41 -16.43 -2.50
N LEU A 11 -6.25 -15.78 -2.39
CA LEU A 11 -5.09 -16.10 -3.25
C LEU A 11 -4.54 -17.50 -2.96
N ALA A 12 -4.38 -17.86 -1.68
CA ALA A 12 -3.92 -19.19 -1.28
C ALA A 12 -4.90 -20.32 -1.68
N GLU A 13 -6.20 -20.03 -1.69
CA GLU A 13 -7.25 -20.93 -2.18
C GLU A 13 -7.29 -21.01 -3.72
N GLY A 14 -6.49 -20.21 -4.43
CA GLY A 14 -6.42 -20.21 -5.89
C GLY A 14 -7.69 -19.69 -6.59
N ARG A 15 -8.48 -18.85 -5.91
CA ARG A 15 -9.81 -18.41 -6.39
C ARG A 15 -9.79 -17.66 -7.72
N ILE A 16 -8.67 -17.02 -8.05
CA ILE A 16 -8.47 -16.31 -9.31
C ILE A 16 -7.41 -16.95 -10.22
N GLY A 17 -6.85 -18.11 -9.83
CA GLY A 17 -5.69 -18.70 -10.50
C GLY A 17 -4.43 -17.86 -10.33
N GLU A 18 -3.54 -17.90 -11.32
CA GLU A 18 -2.29 -17.14 -11.28
C GLU A 18 -2.58 -15.65 -11.49
N VAL A 19 -2.01 -14.79 -10.65
CA VAL A 19 -2.10 -13.33 -10.83
C VAL A 19 -1.28 -12.93 -12.06
N VAL A 20 -1.95 -12.31 -13.04
CA VAL A 20 -1.32 -11.83 -14.28
C VAL A 20 -1.14 -10.32 -14.31
N GLN A 21 -1.84 -9.58 -13.45
CA GLN A 21 -1.69 -8.13 -13.32
C GLN A 21 -2.24 -7.64 -11.97
N ALA A 22 -1.60 -6.62 -11.40
CA ALA A 22 -2.06 -5.98 -10.17
C ALA A 22 -1.96 -4.44 -10.22
N GLN A 23 -2.86 -3.77 -9.51
CA GLN A 23 -2.82 -2.31 -9.34
C GLN A 23 -3.30 -1.91 -7.94
N MET A 24 -2.51 -1.08 -7.25
CA MET A 24 -2.86 -0.45 -5.98
C MET A 24 -2.79 1.07 -6.07
N ASN A 25 -3.78 1.75 -5.52
CA ASN A 25 -3.87 3.22 -5.54
C ASN A 25 -4.07 3.78 -4.13
N PHE A 26 -3.30 4.84 -3.81
CA PHE A 26 -3.47 5.66 -2.61
C PHE A 26 -3.58 7.14 -3.01
N LEU A 27 -4.81 7.59 -3.25
CA LEU A 27 -5.10 8.93 -3.79
C LEU A 27 -5.95 9.72 -2.80
N THR A 28 -5.34 10.68 -2.12
CA THR A 28 -5.96 11.44 -1.02
C THR A 28 -5.92 12.94 -1.26
N SER A 29 -6.82 13.68 -0.62
CA SER A 29 -6.79 15.13 -0.49
C SER A 29 -6.06 15.62 0.78
N GLY A 30 -5.26 14.77 1.41
CA GLY A 30 -4.62 15.06 2.71
C GLY A 30 -3.73 16.32 2.74
N LEU A 31 -3.16 16.75 1.61
CA LEU A 31 -2.41 18.00 1.47
C LEU A 31 -3.19 19.12 0.74
N ILE A 32 -4.51 18.97 0.62
CA ILE A 32 -5.41 20.03 0.17
C ILE A 32 -6.09 20.60 1.41
N ALA A 33 -6.15 21.93 1.48
CA ALA A 33 -6.81 22.61 2.60
C ALA A 33 -8.31 22.31 2.62
N ASP A 34 -8.84 22.01 3.80
CA ASP A 34 -10.28 21.93 4.05
C ASP A 34 -10.92 23.33 4.12
N ALA A 35 -12.22 23.40 4.40
CA ALA A 35 -12.96 24.66 4.50
C ALA A 35 -12.41 25.59 5.59
N GLU A 36 -11.73 25.03 6.59
CA GLU A 36 -11.10 25.74 7.70
C GLU A 36 -9.62 26.08 7.44
N GLY A 37 -9.11 25.79 6.23
CA GLY A 37 -7.73 26.07 5.85
C GLY A 37 -6.72 25.04 6.40
N LYS A 38 -7.17 23.95 7.01
CA LYS A 38 -6.30 22.93 7.59
C LYS A 38 -5.93 21.88 6.55
N LEU A 39 -4.73 21.32 6.69
CA LEU A 39 -4.23 20.23 5.85
C LEU A 39 -4.42 18.91 6.59
N PRO A 40 -5.41 18.06 6.24
CA PRO A 40 -5.80 16.92 7.07
C PRO A 40 -4.67 15.92 7.36
N ALA A 41 -3.76 15.69 6.40
CA ALA A 41 -2.60 14.83 6.62
C ALA A 41 -1.65 15.39 7.68
N LEU A 42 -1.42 16.71 7.69
CA LEU A 42 -0.53 17.37 8.65
C LEU A 42 -1.19 17.59 10.01
N VAL A 43 -2.52 17.73 10.07
CA VAL A 43 -3.25 17.69 11.35
C VAL A 43 -3.09 16.32 12.01
N ARG A 44 -3.22 15.24 11.22
CA ARG A 44 -3.09 13.87 11.72
C ARG A 44 -1.65 13.52 12.11
N GLN A 45 -0.67 13.92 11.28
CA GLN A 45 0.74 13.59 11.45
C GLN A 45 1.61 14.84 11.14
N PRO A 46 1.77 15.77 12.09
CA PRO A 46 2.48 17.04 11.87
C PRO A 46 3.93 16.88 11.40
N PHE A 47 4.59 15.80 11.83
CA PHE A 47 5.99 15.53 11.47
C PHE A 47 6.19 15.26 9.96
N LEU A 48 5.15 14.89 9.21
CA LEU A 48 5.24 14.71 7.75
C LEU A 48 5.74 15.97 7.04
N ALA A 49 5.44 17.16 7.57
CA ALA A 49 5.86 18.43 6.99
C ALA A 49 7.39 18.57 6.91
N SER A 50 8.12 18.00 7.88
CA SER A 50 9.55 18.22 8.03
C SER A 50 10.43 17.11 7.44
N LEU A 51 9.84 16.01 6.95
CA LEU A 51 10.57 14.87 6.38
C LEU A 51 11.09 15.19 4.97
N ASP A 52 12.37 14.91 4.70
CA ASP A 52 12.96 14.98 3.35
C ASP A 52 12.56 13.78 2.47
N ARG A 53 12.17 12.68 3.12
CA ARG A 53 11.67 11.43 2.53
C ARG A 53 10.30 11.19 3.14
N ALA A 54 9.24 11.53 2.42
CA ALA A 54 7.89 11.65 2.97
C ALA A 54 6.98 10.51 2.49
N LEU A 55 6.17 10.73 1.44
CA LEU A 55 5.17 9.78 0.95
C LEU A 55 5.71 8.35 0.81
N VAL A 56 6.84 8.15 0.15
CA VAL A 56 7.36 6.81 -0.15
C VAL A 56 7.84 6.12 1.12
N MET A 57 8.59 6.83 1.96
CA MET A 57 9.22 6.24 3.16
C MET A 57 8.19 5.98 4.26
N GLU A 58 7.32 6.94 4.52
CA GLU A 58 6.42 6.89 5.68
C GLU A 58 5.07 6.24 5.36
N ILE A 59 4.59 6.32 4.11
CA ILE A 59 3.25 5.85 3.74
C ILE A 59 3.31 4.66 2.79
N LEU A 60 4.10 4.73 1.72
CA LEU A 60 4.14 3.67 0.71
C LEU A 60 4.95 2.45 1.15
N ILE A 61 5.80 2.54 2.17
CA ILE A 61 6.42 1.35 2.76
C ILE A 61 5.37 0.30 3.13
N HIS A 62 4.23 0.71 3.70
CA HIS A 62 3.14 -0.20 4.05
C HIS A 62 2.43 -0.79 2.82
N HIS A 63 2.37 -0.04 1.73
CA HIS A 63 1.76 -0.49 0.47
C HIS A 63 2.67 -1.49 -0.23
N VAL A 64 3.97 -1.19 -0.30
CA VAL A 64 5.00 -2.10 -0.83
C VAL A 64 5.03 -3.39 -0.02
N ASP A 65 5.00 -3.29 1.31
CA ASP A 65 4.93 -4.45 2.20
C ASP A 65 3.66 -5.29 1.96
N THR A 66 2.50 -4.63 1.83
CA THR A 66 1.23 -5.30 1.53
C THR A 66 1.27 -6.01 0.18
N LEU A 67 1.82 -5.36 -0.85
CA LEU A 67 1.96 -5.99 -2.18
C LEU A 67 2.91 -7.20 -2.11
N ARG A 68 4.02 -7.10 -1.37
CA ARG A 68 4.92 -8.25 -1.14
C ARG A 68 4.23 -9.38 -0.39
N PHE A 69 3.48 -9.05 0.65
CA PHE A 69 2.71 -10.02 1.43
C PHE A 69 1.70 -10.78 0.55
N LEU A 70 1.06 -10.11 -0.39
CA LEU A 70 0.04 -10.70 -1.26
C LEU A 70 0.61 -11.44 -2.47
N LEU A 71 1.69 -10.93 -3.08
CA LEU A 71 2.17 -11.35 -4.40
C LEU A 71 3.56 -12.00 -4.34
N GLY A 72 4.15 -12.13 -3.16
CA GLY A 72 5.52 -12.61 -2.96
C GLY A 72 6.56 -11.52 -3.21
N ASP A 73 7.81 -11.93 -3.39
CA ASP A 73 8.89 -10.98 -3.66
C ASP A 73 8.68 -10.25 -5.00
N LEU A 74 9.01 -8.95 -4.99
CA LEU A 74 8.81 -8.04 -6.11
C LEU A 74 10.15 -7.47 -6.57
N THR A 75 10.27 -7.20 -7.86
CA THR A 75 11.39 -6.44 -8.46
C THR A 75 10.90 -5.09 -8.93
N LEU A 76 11.58 -4.00 -8.57
CA LEU A 76 11.24 -2.67 -9.07
C LEU A 76 11.66 -2.52 -10.54
N MET A 77 10.71 -2.23 -11.41
CA MET A 77 10.93 -2.03 -12.85
C MET A 77 11.07 -0.55 -13.22
N HIS A 78 10.26 0.30 -12.58
CA HIS A 78 10.29 1.73 -12.81
C HIS A 78 9.73 2.50 -11.62
N ALA A 79 10.29 3.67 -11.34
CA ALA A 79 9.70 4.61 -10.40
C ALA A 79 9.79 6.05 -10.89
N ARG A 80 8.82 6.85 -10.46
CA ARG A 80 8.84 8.31 -10.51
C ARG A 80 8.30 8.85 -9.22
N ILE A 81 9.07 9.70 -8.56
CA ILE A 81 8.64 10.45 -7.39
C ILE A 81 8.59 11.93 -7.74
N GLY A 82 7.71 12.67 -7.09
CA GLY A 82 7.55 14.09 -7.35
C GLY A 82 7.12 14.84 -6.11
N HIS A 83 7.44 16.11 -6.11
CA HIS A 83 7.03 17.09 -5.12
C HIS A 83 6.23 18.19 -5.82
N GLY A 84 5.16 18.67 -5.18
CA GLY A 84 4.37 19.80 -5.67
C GLY A 84 3.81 20.69 -4.57
N SER A 85 3.60 20.18 -3.37
CA SER A 85 3.04 20.89 -2.23
C SER A 85 4.12 21.59 -1.40
N ALA A 86 4.00 22.91 -1.26
CA ALA A 86 4.86 23.69 -0.38
C ALA A 86 4.69 23.37 1.12
N ALA A 87 3.68 22.58 1.49
CA ALA A 87 3.40 22.22 2.88
C ALA A 87 4.26 21.05 3.41
N VAL A 88 4.97 20.34 2.54
CA VAL A 88 5.88 19.24 2.89
C VAL A 88 7.23 19.45 2.21
N ARG A 89 8.31 18.97 2.85
CA ARG A 89 9.67 19.02 2.28
C ARG A 89 9.94 17.89 1.28
N GLY A 90 9.52 16.67 1.61
CA GLY A 90 9.70 15.48 0.78
C GLY A 90 8.63 15.31 -0.29
N GLU A 91 8.74 14.24 -1.07
CA GLU A 91 7.84 13.90 -2.16
C GLU A 91 6.38 13.67 -1.69
N ASP A 92 5.42 14.13 -2.51
CA ASP A 92 3.98 14.09 -2.22
C ASP A 92 3.17 13.31 -3.29
N ARG A 93 3.86 12.82 -4.31
CA ARG A 93 3.32 11.91 -5.32
C ARG A 93 4.38 10.90 -5.76
N ALA A 94 3.94 9.70 -6.05
CA ALA A 94 4.79 8.64 -6.54
C ALA A 94 4.03 7.70 -7.48
N PHE A 95 4.75 7.18 -8.46
CA PHE A 95 4.36 6.04 -9.25
C PHE A 95 5.50 5.02 -9.21
N ALA A 96 5.18 3.77 -8.93
CA ALA A 96 6.12 2.67 -9.01
C ALA A 96 5.48 1.51 -9.77
N CYS A 97 6.27 0.85 -10.62
CA CYS A 97 5.92 -0.37 -11.31
C CYS A 97 6.89 -1.46 -10.85
N PHE A 98 6.34 -2.59 -10.44
CA PHE A 98 7.08 -3.78 -10.04
C PHE A 98 6.71 -4.96 -10.92
N GLU A 99 7.50 -6.01 -10.82
CA GLU A 99 7.25 -7.31 -11.43
C GLU A 99 7.31 -8.40 -10.35
N THR A 100 6.36 -9.33 -10.36
CA THR A 100 6.42 -10.53 -9.51
C THR A 100 7.45 -11.52 -10.04
N ALA A 101 7.82 -12.53 -9.24
CA ALA A 101 8.70 -13.62 -9.71
C ALA A 101 8.14 -14.36 -10.95
N ALA A 102 6.82 -14.32 -11.18
CA ALA A 102 6.16 -14.92 -12.33
C ALA A 102 6.03 -13.98 -13.54
N GLY A 103 6.58 -12.76 -13.47
CA GLY A 103 6.53 -11.79 -14.57
C GLY A 103 5.26 -10.93 -14.61
N ALA A 104 4.41 -10.98 -13.58
CA ALA A 104 3.17 -10.19 -13.57
C ALA A 104 3.46 -8.73 -13.19
N PRO A 105 3.02 -7.74 -13.99
CA PRO A 105 3.21 -6.33 -13.67
C PRO A 105 2.31 -5.89 -12.51
N VAL A 106 2.88 -5.08 -11.61
CA VAL A 106 2.23 -4.51 -10.44
C VAL A 106 2.41 -3.00 -10.44
N ALA A 107 1.32 -2.23 -10.52
CA ALA A 107 1.37 -0.77 -10.47
C ALA A 107 0.97 -0.26 -9.07
N LEU A 108 1.76 0.66 -8.52
CA LEU A 108 1.46 1.43 -7.32
C LEU A 108 1.43 2.92 -7.67
N MET A 109 0.26 3.55 -7.53
CA MET A 109 0.10 4.99 -7.77
C MET A 109 -0.37 5.69 -6.50
N ALA A 110 0.33 6.76 -6.12
CA ALA A 110 0.01 7.51 -4.92
C ALA A 110 0.16 9.02 -5.12
N ASN A 111 -0.73 9.78 -4.48
CA ASN A 111 -0.71 11.23 -4.50
C ASN A 111 -1.47 11.79 -3.29
N LEU A 112 -0.84 12.72 -2.58
CA LEU A 112 -1.38 13.34 -1.36
C LEU A 112 -2.26 14.58 -1.61
N ALA A 113 -2.30 15.09 -2.84
CA ALA A 113 -3.00 16.31 -3.23
C ALA A 113 -3.97 16.07 -4.41
N VAL A 114 -4.93 15.16 -4.23
CA VAL A 114 -5.93 14.81 -5.25
C VAL A 114 -7.28 15.44 -4.93
N HIS A 115 -7.72 16.38 -5.78
CA HIS A 115 -9.06 16.98 -5.68
C HIS A 115 -10.17 15.93 -5.89
N GLY A 116 -11.26 16.07 -5.12
CA GLY A 116 -12.40 15.16 -5.18
C GLY A 116 -12.21 13.82 -4.46
N ARG A 117 -11.08 13.62 -3.77
CA ARG A 117 -10.85 12.47 -2.89
C ARG A 117 -11.08 12.82 -1.42
N ALA A 118 -11.36 11.81 -0.61
CA ALA A 118 -11.40 11.95 0.84
C ALA A 118 -9.97 12.18 1.39
N PRO A 119 -9.83 12.84 2.55
CA PRO A 119 -8.52 13.10 3.17
C PRO A 119 -7.86 11.87 3.79
N ALA A 120 -8.65 10.84 4.13
CA ALA A 120 -8.19 9.56 4.61
C ALA A 120 -8.94 8.43 3.87
N PRO A 121 -8.68 8.26 2.56
CA PRO A 121 -9.35 7.24 1.78
C PRO A 121 -8.80 5.86 2.14
N PRO A 122 -9.63 4.81 2.11
CA PRO A 122 -9.11 3.46 2.10
C PRO A 122 -8.35 3.17 0.80
N ASP A 123 -7.49 2.18 0.88
CA ASP A 123 -6.71 1.71 -0.27
C ASP A 123 -7.64 1.13 -1.33
N ARG A 124 -7.29 1.30 -2.61
CA ARG A 124 -7.94 0.60 -3.72
C ARG A 124 -6.96 -0.38 -4.34
N LEU A 125 -7.35 -1.65 -4.45
CA LEU A 125 -6.52 -2.72 -4.98
C LEU A 125 -7.32 -3.54 -6.00
N THR A 126 -6.71 -3.88 -7.12
CA THR A 126 -7.26 -4.78 -8.13
C THR A 126 -6.20 -5.83 -8.45
N LEU A 127 -6.54 -7.11 -8.33
CA LEU A 127 -5.73 -8.24 -8.77
C LEU A 127 -6.49 -8.99 -9.86
N ILE A 128 -5.89 -9.11 -11.03
CA ILE A 128 -6.44 -9.84 -12.17
C ILE A 128 -5.68 -11.16 -12.26
N GLY A 129 -6.41 -12.26 -12.20
CA GLY A 129 -5.86 -13.60 -12.35
C GLY A 129 -6.42 -14.32 -13.58
N THR A 130 -5.84 -15.46 -13.90
CA THR A 130 -6.22 -16.27 -15.07
C THR A 130 -7.67 -16.78 -15.04
N ARG A 131 -8.30 -16.86 -13.86
CA ARG A 131 -9.66 -17.41 -13.65
C ARG A 131 -10.61 -16.45 -12.92
N GLY A 132 -10.18 -15.24 -12.61
CA GLY A 132 -11.01 -14.30 -11.85
C GLY A 132 -10.31 -13.01 -11.51
N THR A 133 -11.01 -12.16 -10.76
CA THR A 133 -10.53 -10.84 -10.34
C THR A 133 -10.90 -10.60 -8.89
N ILE A 134 -9.96 -10.07 -8.10
CA ILE A 134 -10.24 -9.54 -6.76
C ILE A 134 -10.14 -8.02 -6.79
N GLU A 135 -11.16 -7.33 -6.26
CA GLU A 135 -11.18 -5.88 -6.11
C GLU A 135 -11.47 -5.48 -4.66
N LEU A 136 -10.61 -4.63 -4.10
CA LEU A 136 -10.85 -3.89 -2.86
C LEU A 136 -11.20 -2.44 -3.23
N VAL A 137 -12.43 -2.03 -2.93
CA VAL A 137 -12.91 -0.65 -3.15
C VAL A 137 -13.68 -0.21 -1.91
N GLY A 138 -13.18 0.82 -1.22
CA GLY A 138 -13.83 1.28 0.00
C GLY A 138 -13.67 0.24 1.11
N ASP A 139 -14.80 -0.18 1.67
CA ASP A 139 -14.89 -1.22 2.69
C ASP A 139 -15.28 -2.60 2.13
N VAL A 140 -15.33 -2.74 0.80
CA VAL A 140 -15.81 -3.94 0.12
C VAL A 140 -14.67 -4.64 -0.61
N LEU A 141 -14.52 -5.94 -0.34
CA LEU A 141 -13.66 -6.87 -1.06
C LEU A 141 -14.53 -7.80 -1.91
N ARG A 142 -14.36 -7.77 -3.23
CA ARG A 142 -15.10 -8.59 -4.18
C ARG A 142 -14.18 -9.57 -4.88
N CYS A 143 -14.60 -10.81 -5.03
CA CYS A 143 -14.00 -11.80 -5.91
C CYS A 143 -15.02 -12.13 -7.01
N ALA A 144 -14.60 -12.01 -8.26
CA ALA A 144 -15.30 -12.50 -9.44
C ALA A 144 -14.56 -13.71 -10.02
N GLY A 145 -15.28 -14.59 -10.71
CA GLY A 145 -14.75 -15.82 -11.29
C GLY A 145 -15.69 -17.00 -11.03
N GLU A 146 -15.13 -18.21 -10.95
CA GLU A 146 -15.87 -19.45 -10.72
C GLU A 146 -16.57 -19.50 -9.35
N GLN A 147 -15.99 -18.82 -8.36
CA GLN A 147 -16.54 -18.70 -7.02
C GLN A 147 -16.72 -17.21 -6.71
N PRO A 148 -17.84 -16.57 -7.08
CA PRO A 148 -18.08 -15.18 -6.75
C PRO A 148 -18.32 -15.00 -5.24
N CYS A 149 -17.76 -13.95 -4.65
CA CYS A 149 -17.96 -13.63 -3.23
C CYS A 149 -17.73 -12.15 -2.97
N GLU A 150 -18.46 -11.60 -2.01
CA GLU A 150 -18.31 -10.24 -1.54
C GLU A 150 -18.23 -10.24 -0.01
N LEU A 151 -17.22 -9.54 0.52
CA LEU A 151 -17.05 -9.31 1.95
C LEU A 151 -17.03 -7.82 2.21
N ARG A 152 -17.65 -7.41 3.33
CA ARG A 152 -17.66 -6.03 3.79
C ARG A 152 -17.00 -5.94 5.16
N PHE A 153 -16.16 -4.93 5.36
CA PHE A 153 -15.32 -4.80 6.54
C PHE A 153 -15.60 -3.50 7.29
N ASP A 154 -15.68 -3.57 8.62
CA ASP A 154 -15.50 -2.37 9.44
C ASP A 154 -14.01 -1.99 9.44
N LEU A 155 -13.65 -0.96 8.67
CA LEU A 155 -12.27 -0.55 8.51
C LEU A 155 -11.69 0.06 9.80
N ALA A 156 -12.51 0.72 10.61
CA ALA A 156 -12.07 1.33 11.86
C ALA A 156 -11.78 0.26 12.91
N ALA A 157 -12.71 -0.69 13.11
CA ALA A 157 -12.48 -1.85 13.97
C ALA A 157 -11.31 -2.71 13.46
N GLY A 158 -11.24 -2.91 12.13
CA GLY A 158 -10.17 -3.67 11.49
C GLY A 158 -8.77 -3.04 11.65
N TYR A 159 -8.69 -1.72 11.78
CA TYR A 159 -7.45 -1.02 12.09
C TYR A 159 -6.97 -1.35 13.50
N LEU A 160 -7.82 -1.20 14.53
CA LEU A 160 -7.48 -1.55 15.91
C LEU A 160 -7.14 -3.04 16.06
N GLN A 161 -7.93 -3.91 15.43
CA GLN A 161 -7.70 -5.35 15.43
C GLN A 161 -6.33 -5.71 14.84
N SER A 162 -5.82 -4.96 13.87
CA SER A 162 -4.52 -5.26 13.26
C SER A 162 -3.35 -5.08 14.24
N TYR A 163 -3.41 -4.10 15.14
CA TYR A 163 -2.42 -3.94 16.21
C TYR A 163 -2.50 -5.10 17.20
N ALA A 164 -3.69 -5.41 17.70
CA ALA A 164 -3.90 -6.51 18.64
C ALA A 164 -3.41 -7.85 18.05
N SER A 165 -3.74 -8.13 16.78
CA SER A 165 -3.33 -9.36 16.10
C SER A 165 -1.82 -9.44 15.90
N THR A 166 -1.16 -8.32 15.59
CA THR A 166 0.31 -8.27 15.41
C THR A 166 1.03 -8.50 16.74
N ILE A 167 0.54 -7.89 17.83
CA ILE A 167 1.09 -8.09 19.18
C ILE A 167 0.88 -9.54 19.63
N ALA A 168 -0.31 -10.10 19.43
CA ALA A 168 -0.60 -11.50 19.74
C ALA A 168 0.32 -12.45 18.96
N HIS A 169 0.46 -12.25 17.64
CA HIS A 169 1.37 -13.03 16.80
C HIS A 169 2.82 -12.97 17.30
N PHE A 170 3.29 -11.79 17.69
CA PHE A 170 4.63 -11.61 18.25
C PHE A 170 4.82 -12.43 19.53
N ILE A 171 3.86 -12.39 20.46
CA ILE A 171 3.91 -13.17 21.70
C ILE A 171 3.88 -14.68 21.40
N ASP A 172 3.00 -15.13 20.50
CA ASP A 172 2.88 -16.54 20.13
C ASP A 172 4.17 -17.09 19.48
N CYS A 173 4.84 -16.27 18.66
CA CYS A 173 6.11 -16.64 18.05
C CYS A 173 7.25 -16.70 19.08
N LEU A 174 7.29 -15.74 20.00
CA LEU A 174 8.26 -15.75 21.11
C LEU A 174 8.10 -16.98 22.01
N GLN A 175 6.87 -17.35 22.34
CA GLN A 175 6.60 -18.52 23.19
C GLN A 175 6.82 -19.84 22.44
N GLY A 176 6.47 -19.89 21.15
CA GLY A 176 6.52 -21.10 20.34
C GLY A 176 7.83 -21.35 19.60
N GLY A 177 8.77 -20.38 19.59
CA GLY A 177 10.02 -20.48 18.82
C GLY A 177 9.80 -20.51 17.29
N ARG A 178 8.69 -19.94 16.80
CA ARG A 178 8.37 -19.85 15.38
C ARG A 178 8.88 -18.54 14.79
N ASP A 179 9.10 -18.52 13.48
CA ASP A 179 9.48 -17.31 12.76
C ASP A 179 8.37 -16.26 12.78
N PHE A 180 8.78 -14.99 12.88
CA PHE A 180 7.86 -13.86 12.75
C PHE A 180 7.50 -13.63 11.29
N GLU A 181 6.22 -13.34 11.02
CA GLU A 181 5.76 -13.03 9.67
C GLU A 181 6.44 -11.78 9.11
N THR A 182 6.67 -10.78 9.96
CA THR A 182 7.38 -9.54 9.64
C THR A 182 8.75 -9.48 10.30
N ALA A 183 9.50 -10.59 10.26
CA ALA A 183 10.86 -10.64 10.78
C ALA A 183 11.75 -9.54 10.16
N PRO A 184 12.75 -9.00 10.89
CA PRO A 184 13.62 -7.94 10.37
C PRO A 184 14.26 -8.26 9.02
N ALA A 185 14.68 -9.51 8.81
CA ALA A 185 15.26 -9.96 7.54
C ALA A 185 14.27 -9.88 6.37
N ASP A 186 12.99 -10.17 6.61
CA ASP A 186 11.96 -9.97 5.59
C ASP A 186 11.72 -8.48 5.32
N ASN A 187 11.57 -7.68 6.38
CA ASN A 187 11.24 -6.27 6.23
C ASN A 187 12.37 -5.46 5.57
N LEU A 188 13.63 -5.89 5.70
CA LEU A 188 14.74 -5.32 4.93
C LEU A 188 14.56 -5.45 3.42
N ARG A 189 13.81 -6.45 2.94
CA ARG A 189 13.48 -6.57 1.50
C ARG A 189 12.44 -5.53 1.08
N THR A 190 11.44 -5.25 1.93
CA THR A 190 10.52 -4.11 1.74
C THR A 190 11.31 -2.79 1.70
N LEU A 191 12.21 -2.58 2.67
CA LEU A 191 13.04 -1.37 2.70
C LEU A 191 13.96 -1.25 1.48
N GLY A 192 14.50 -2.37 0.98
CA GLY A 192 15.29 -2.40 -0.25
C GLY A 192 14.51 -1.88 -1.47
N LEU A 193 13.22 -2.22 -1.58
CA LEU A 193 12.35 -1.65 -2.64
C LEU A 193 12.08 -0.16 -2.43
N VAL A 194 11.88 0.29 -1.20
CA VAL A 194 11.72 1.72 -0.87
C VAL A 194 12.97 2.50 -1.26
N GLU A 195 14.16 2.03 -0.91
CA GLU A 195 15.42 2.66 -1.30
C GLU A 195 15.62 2.64 -2.83
N ALA A 196 15.24 1.56 -3.51
CA ALA A 196 15.28 1.49 -4.96
C ALA A 196 14.34 2.50 -5.64
N ILE A 197 13.16 2.76 -5.07
CA ILE A 197 12.24 3.81 -5.54
C ILE A 197 12.90 5.18 -5.41
N TYR A 198 13.56 5.49 -4.29
CA TYR A 198 14.28 6.75 -4.15
C TYR A 198 15.46 6.87 -5.13
N ALA A 199 16.23 5.80 -5.29
CA ALA A 199 17.40 5.78 -6.16
C ALA A 199 17.05 5.96 -7.65
N SER A 200 15.93 5.39 -8.11
CA SER A 200 15.52 5.43 -9.52
C SER A 200 14.43 6.47 -9.84
N GLY A 201 13.71 6.93 -8.81
CA GLY A 201 12.51 7.76 -8.91
C GLY A 201 12.77 9.18 -9.39
N GLY A 202 13.99 9.69 -9.17
CA GLY A 202 14.50 10.98 -9.65
C GLY A 202 13.63 12.20 -9.31
N THR A 203 14.14 13.10 -8.46
CA THR A 203 13.54 14.42 -8.21
C THR A 203 13.99 15.45 -9.25
N GLN A 204 13.85 15.17 -10.55
CA GLN A 204 14.09 16.22 -11.56
C GLN A 204 12.86 17.11 -11.70
N VAL A 205 12.86 18.21 -10.95
CA VAL A 205 12.15 19.43 -11.35
C VAL A 205 12.84 19.90 -12.64
N LYS A 206 12.30 19.53 -13.80
CA LYS A 206 12.62 20.25 -15.02
C LYS A 206 11.88 21.56 -14.94
N ASP A 207 12.60 22.64 -14.68
CA ASP A 207 12.14 24.00 -14.94
C ASP A 207 11.55 24.03 -16.36
N ARG A 208 10.25 24.26 -16.45
CA ARG A 208 9.52 24.51 -17.70
C ARG A 208 8.97 25.91 -17.66
#